data_AF-A0A061BJZ3-F1
#
_entry.id   AF-A0A061BJZ3-F1
#
_cell.length_a   1.000
_cell.length_b   1.000
_cell.length_c   1.000
_cell.angle_alpha   90.00
_cell.angle_beta   90.00
_cell.angle_gamma   90.00
#
_symmetry.space_group_name_H-M   'P 1'
#
loop_
_entity.id
_entity.type
_entity.pdbx_description
1 polymer ?
#
loop_
_entity_poly.entity_id
_entity_poly.type
_entity_poly.pdbx_seq_one_letter_code
_entity_poly.pdbx_strand_id
1 'polypeptide(L)'
;MVKVMKGLPTLKKLIEEAIEKAEKSLQAEKDKLECPVKYKGNESTCQYFGKLIKEAEKPENNQKSNNASNLELYKTAVKSCSDSHSRRYDDATKKALQDIDSKLEQVKKLKESLTGLTEKNNCKDLLENLCSGLEKFLGFNSATKGYTGTGIVYSDLDRLCDGVMAFLSGVLEAVKNTQTYNVGKNTLNSVSDEINKHLCSGHEGFKKLFTVLPAGIAEYNREVQQSNNRVRSIVTTMQSNMQQLENKVSEITIVNAVAGNSKQIGQAELAVKERLGECWEYAESFTNDLDINTNSIDNRNAINDLNSSLREKIENVRVTIEHETKRLTELSKKEREELTATKDFLYAEIDELKKRLHTTIDKHIKDLVEQLKKSVREILGQLESLGTRFRDHIESLRKWMEQAENLIDDAEKNVD
;
A
#
# COMPACT_ATOMS: atom_id res chain seq x y z
N MET A 1 -38.59 14.38 35.60
CA MET A 1 -39.75 14.52 36.53
C MET A 1 -40.53 15.82 36.40
N VAL A 2 -39.94 17.02 36.44
CA VAL A 2 -40.70 18.31 36.42
C VAL A 2 -41.54 18.54 35.15
N LYS A 3 -41.14 18.00 33.98
CA LYS A 3 -41.93 18.10 32.73
C LYS A 3 -43.19 17.21 32.73
N VAL A 4 -43.16 16.07 33.42
CA VAL A 4 -44.29 15.11 33.45
C VAL A 4 -45.46 15.66 34.27
N MET A 5 -45.17 16.35 35.38
CA MET A 5 -46.20 17.00 36.21
C MET A 5 -46.93 18.16 35.52
N LYS A 6 -46.33 18.80 34.49
CA LYS A 6 -46.96 19.91 33.76
C LYS A 6 -47.91 19.46 32.65
N GLY A 7 -47.80 18.22 32.15
CA GLY A 7 -48.65 17.71 31.08
C GLY A 7 -49.99 17.13 31.55
N LEU A 8 -50.08 16.72 32.81
CA LEU A 8 -51.27 16.10 33.39
C LEU A 8 -52.50 17.03 33.40
N PRO A 9 -52.40 18.32 33.83
CA PRO A 9 -53.54 19.24 33.75
C PRO A 9 -54.01 19.48 32.31
N THR A 10 -53.07 19.48 31.35
CA THR A 10 -53.37 19.70 29.93
C THR A 10 -54.06 18.50 29.31
N LEU A 11 -53.57 17.28 29.58
CA LEU A 11 -54.20 16.04 29.09
C LEU A 11 -55.61 15.87 29.65
N LYS A 12 -55.77 16.12 30.96
CA LYS A 12 -57.08 16.09 31.62
C LYS A 12 -58.07 17.06 30.96
N LYS A 13 -57.65 18.32 30.78
CA LYS A 13 -58.47 19.35 30.13
C LYS A 13 -58.86 18.97 28.70
N LEU A 14 -57.94 18.38 27.93
CA LEU A 14 -58.21 17.98 26.55
C LEU A 14 -59.23 16.83 26.46
N ILE A 15 -59.13 15.84 27.35
CA ILE A 15 -60.09 14.73 27.43
C ILE A 15 -61.48 15.23 27.85
N GLU A 16 -61.55 16.09 28.88
CA GLU A 16 -62.81 16.67 29.36
C GLU A 16 -63.51 17.49 28.27
N GLU A 17 -62.78 18.35 27.57
CA GLU A 17 -63.32 19.18 26.48
C GLU A 17 -63.82 18.34 25.28
N ALA A 18 -63.13 17.25 24.95
CA ALA A 18 -63.52 16.38 23.85
C ALA A 18 -64.82 15.61 24.16
N ILE A 19 -64.95 15.09 25.38
CA ILE A 19 -66.16 14.39 25.85
C ILE A 19 -67.35 15.36 25.88
N GLU A 20 -67.17 16.56 26.43
CA GLU A 20 -68.24 17.56 26.49
C GLU A 20 -68.74 17.96 25.09
N LYS A 21 -67.83 18.14 24.12
CA LYS A 21 -68.20 18.44 22.73
C LYS A 21 -68.97 17.29 22.08
N ALA A 22 -68.57 16.05 22.33
CA ALA A 22 -69.25 14.86 21.79
C ALA A 22 -70.67 14.73 22.36
N GLU A 23 -70.83 14.86 23.68
CA GLU A 23 -72.14 14.83 24.36
C GLU A 23 -73.08 15.92 23.80
N LYS A 24 -72.60 17.17 23.73
CA LYS A 24 -73.40 18.29 23.18
C LYS A 24 -73.78 18.08 21.72
N SER A 25 -72.86 17.58 20.90
CA SER A 25 -73.14 17.33 19.48
C SER A 25 -74.19 16.25 19.28
N LEU A 26 -74.09 15.14 20.04
CA LEU A 26 -75.05 14.04 19.97
C LEU A 26 -76.43 14.46 20.50
N GLN A 27 -76.47 15.21 21.60
CA GLN A 27 -77.73 15.74 22.14
C GLN A 27 -78.41 16.70 21.17
N ALA A 28 -77.65 17.60 20.53
CA ALA A 28 -78.20 18.51 19.53
C ALA A 28 -78.78 17.77 18.31
N GLU A 29 -78.19 16.65 17.91
CA GLU A 29 -78.72 15.82 16.82
C GLU A 29 -79.97 15.03 17.25
N LYS A 30 -79.99 14.55 18.51
CA LYS A 30 -81.17 13.93 19.12
C LYS A 30 -82.35 14.90 19.15
N ASP A 31 -82.13 16.13 19.61
CA ASP A 31 -83.16 17.17 19.73
C ASP A 31 -83.79 17.52 18.35
N LYS A 32 -82.99 17.51 17.28
CA LYS A 32 -83.50 17.74 15.90
C LYS A 32 -84.37 16.60 15.39
N LEU A 33 -84.06 15.36 15.76
CA LEU A 33 -84.80 14.17 15.34
C LEU A 33 -86.07 13.97 16.17
N GLU A 34 -86.03 14.30 17.46
CA GLU A 34 -87.21 14.27 18.32
C GLU A 34 -88.26 15.31 17.90
N CYS A 35 -87.82 16.46 17.36
CA CYS A 35 -88.73 17.46 16.81
C CYS A 35 -88.21 18.03 15.47
N PRO A 36 -88.61 17.45 14.31
CA PRO A 36 -88.13 17.91 13.02
C PRO A 36 -88.57 19.36 12.73
N VAL A 37 -87.57 20.21 12.52
CA VAL A 37 -87.65 21.68 12.50
C VAL A 37 -88.35 22.25 11.26
N LYS A 38 -88.57 21.47 10.19
CA LYS A 38 -89.16 21.97 8.95
C LYS A 38 -89.96 20.89 8.22
N TYR A 39 -91.29 20.99 8.26
CA TYR A 39 -92.10 20.49 7.15
C TYR A 39 -92.47 21.69 6.28
N LYS A 40 -91.89 21.76 5.07
CA LYS A 40 -92.18 22.80 4.06
C LYS A 40 -91.93 24.27 4.49
N GLY A 41 -90.88 24.52 5.28
CA GLY A 41 -90.38 25.88 5.55
C GLY A 41 -91.04 26.64 6.70
N ASN A 42 -92.01 26.06 7.41
CA ASN A 42 -92.63 26.66 8.61
C ASN A 42 -92.06 26.04 9.90
N GLU A 43 -92.03 26.81 11.00
CA GLU A 43 -91.65 26.33 12.35
C GLU A 43 -92.59 25.17 12.79
N SER A 44 -92.05 24.18 13.50
CA SER A 44 -92.88 23.11 14.06
C SER A 44 -93.81 23.64 15.16
N THR A 45 -94.93 22.96 15.41
CA THR A 45 -95.86 23.31 16.51
C THR A 45 -95.14 23.40 17.85
N CYS A 46 -94.20 22.48 18.11
CA CYS A 46 -93.39 22.47 19.31
C CYS A 46 -92.40 23.66 19.37
N GLN A 47 -91.83 24.10 18.23
CA GLN A 47 -90.96 25.27 18.19
C GLN A 47 -91.72 26.58 18.35
N TYR A 48 -92.86 26.72 17.67
CA TYR A 48 -93.72 27.89 17.74
C TYR A 48 -94.20 28.13 19.18
N PHE A 49 -94.77 27.10 19.83
CA PHE A 49 -95.19 27.20 21.22
C PHE A 49 -94.00 27.24 22.19
N GLY A 50 -92.88 26.58 21.89
CA GLY A 50 -91.65 26.68 22.68
C GLY A 50 -91.04 28.09 22.69
N LYS A 51 -91.14 28.82 21.57
CA LYS A 51 -90.75 30.22 21.46
C LYS A 51 -91.69 31.13 22.25
N LEU A 52 -93.00 30.90 22.15
CA LEU A 52 -94.00 31.63 22.95
C LEU A 52 -93.83 31.39 24.46
N ILE A 53 -93.43 30.19 24.89
CA ILE A 53 -93.06 29.91 26.30
C ILE A 53 -91.82 30.72 26.69
N LYS A 54 -90.74 30.68 25.90
CA LYS A 54 -89.52 31.45 26.17
C LYS A 54 -89.76 32.97 26.18
N GLU A 55 -90.69 33.46 25.37
CA GLU A 55 -91.09 34.86 25.33
C GLU A 55 -91.99 35.24 26.51
N ALA A 56 -92.87 34.33 26.96
CA ALA A 56 -93.71 34.52 28.14
C ALA A 56 -92.94 34.39 29.47
N GLU A 57 -91.82 33.67 29.49
CA GLU A 57 -90.92 33.52 30.63
C GLU A 57 -89.89 34.66 30.75
N LYS A 58 -89.83 35.57 29.77
CA LYS A 58 -88.96 36.75 29.84
C LYS A 58 -89.56 37.83 30.76
N PRO A 59 -88.77 38.45 31.66
CA PRO A 59 -89.30 39.35 32.69
C PRO A 59 -89.89 40.70 32.24
N GLU A 60 -89.88 41.05 30.95
CA GLU A 60 -90.18 42.42 30.49
C GLU A 60 -91.10 42.44 29.26
N ASN A 61 -92.42 42.50 29.46
CA ASN A 61 -93.34 43.32 28.64
C ASN A 61 -94.76 43.40 29.24
N ASN A 62 -95.24 44.64 29.40
CA ASN A 62 -96.47 45.04 30.08
C ASN A 62 -97.75 44.76 29.26
N GLN A 63 -98.36 43.58 29.42
CA GLN A 63 -99.79 43.38 29.16
C GLN A 63 -100.36 42.27 30.07
N LYS A 64 -100.75 42.66 31.29
CA LYS A 64 -101.54 41.82 32.21
C LYS A 64 -103.00 41.83 31.76
N SER A 65 -103.46 40.73 31.15
CA SER A 65 -104.81 40.19 31.36
C SER A 65 -105.07 38.80 30.73
N ASN A 66 -104.20 38.24 29.87
CA ASN A 66 -104.45 36.93 29.22
C ASN A 66 -103.30 35.89 29.32
N ASN A 67 -102.16 36.18 29.96
CA ASN A 67 -100.93 35.39 29.76
C ASN A 67 -100.74 34.13 30.64
N ALA A 68 -101.39 33.98 31.79
CA ALA A 68 -101.26 32.76 32.60
C ALA A 68 -102.04 31.57 32.02
N SER A 69 -103.26 31.82 31.53
CA SER A 69 -104.09 30.81 30.85
C SER A 69 -103.45 30.36 29.53
N ASN A 70 -102.82 31.30 28.81
CA ASN A 70 -102.12 31.01 27.57
C ASN A 70 -100.83 30.20 27.78
N LEU A 71 -100.08 30.42 28.89
CA LEU A 71 -98.86 29.67 29.17
C LEU A 71 -99.15 28.18 29.43
N GLU A 72 -100.19 27.85 30.18
CA GLU A 72 -100.62 26.45 30.36
C GLU A 72 -101.14 25.84 29.07
N LEU A 73 -101.84 26.61 28.24
CA LEU A 73 -102.22 26.19 26.89
C LEU A 73 -100.98 25.90 26.01
N TYR A 74 -99.94 26.74 26.05
CA TYR A 74 -98.70 26.54 25.31
C TYR A 74 -97.93 25.31 25.80
N LYS A 75 -97.81 25.14 27.12
CA LYS A 75 -97.18 23.94 27.72
C LYS A 75 -97.95 22.67 27.35
N THR A 76 -99.28 22.72 27.40
CA THR A 76 -100.15 21.61 27.00
C THR A 76 -100.02 21.32 25.50
N ALA A 77 -99.89 22.34 24.65
CA ALA A 77 -99.68 22.19 23.21
C ALA A 77 -98.30 21.59 22.87
N VAL A 78 -97.24 22.01 23.56
CA VAL A 78 -95.90 21.41 23.45
C VAL A 78 -95.92 19.96 23.93
N LYS A 79 -96.59 19.65 25.04
CA LYS A 79 -96.72 18.29 25.57
C LYS A 79 -97.49 17.38 24.62
N SER A 80 -98.63 17.82 24.12
CA SER A 80 -99.43 17.10 23.11
C SER A 80 -98.66 16.88 21.80
N CYS A 81 -97.88 17.88 21.36
CA CYS A 81 -96.98 17.78 20.22
C CYS A 81 -95.88 16.74 20.46
N SER A 82 -95.23 16.77 21.63
CA SER A 82 -94.18 15.83 22.04
C SER A 82 -94.69 14.39 22.16
N ASP A 83 -95.86 14.20 22.78
CA ASP A 83 -96.53 12.90 22.90
C ASP A 83 -96.87 12.32 21.52
N SER A 84 -97.20 13.18 20.56
CA SER A 84 -97.50 12.81 19.18
C SER A 84 -96.26 12.42 18.36
N HIS A 85 -95.06 12.84 18.77
CA HIS A 85 -93.83 12.52 18.04
C HIS A 85 -93.57 11.01 18.06
N SER A 86 -93.75 10.37 19.22
CA SER A 86 -93.58 8.93 19.40
C SER A 86 -94.45 8.08 18.46
N ARG A 87 -95.67 8.56 18.13
CA ARG A 87 -96.64 7.89 17.25
C ARG A 87 -96.36 8.09 15.76
N ARG A 88 -95.60 9.13 15.39
CA ARG A 88 -95.37 9.55 13.98
C ARG A 88 -93.97 9.26 13.46
N TYR A 89 -93.06 8.78 14.31
CA TYR A 89 -91.74 8.36 13.84
C TYR A 89 -91.88 7.17 12.87
N ASP A 90 -91.34 7.34 11.67
CA ASP A 90 -91.06 6.23 10.79
C ASP A 90 -89.97 5.33 11.40
N ASP A 91 -89.83 4.12 10.86
CA ASP A 91 -88.86 3.16 11.39
C ASP A 91 -87.41 3.67 11.23
N ALA A 92 -87.16 4.53 10.24
CA ALA A 92 -85.88 5.20 10.04
C ALA A 92 -85.53 6.15 11.19
N THR A 93 -86.47 7.00 11.62
CA THR A 93 -86.28 7.96 12.71
C THR A 93 -86.11 7.25 14.05
N LYS A 94 -86.89 6.18 14.31
CA LYS A 94 -86.73 5.36 15.52
C LYS A 94 -85.34 4.72 15.59
N LYS A 95 -84.85 4.19 14.47
CA LYS A 95 -83.51 3.60 14.38
C LYS A 95 -82.41 4.64 14.59
N ALA A 96 -82.57 5.86 14.05
CA ALA A 96 -81.62 6.95 14.24
C ALA A 96 -81.53 7.41 15.70
N LEU A 97 -82.68 7.54 16.39
CA LEU A 97 -82.71 7.88 17.82
C LEU A 97 -82.05 6.79 18.68
N GLN A 98 -82.33 5.52 18.41
CA GLN A 98 -81.68 4.39 19.10
C GLN A 98 -80.16 4.36 18.88
N ASP A 99 -79.70 4.68 17.67
CA ASP A 99 -78.27 4.77 17.36
C ASP A 99 -77.60 5.92 18.15
N ILE A 100 -78.26 7.07 18.26
CA ILE A 100 -77.75 8.19 19.07
C ILE A 100 -77.71 7.83 20.56
N ASP A 101 -78.75 7.18 21.10
CA ASP A 101 -78.75 6.72 22.49
C ASP A 101 -77.63 5.71 22.77
N SER A 102 -77.39 4.78 21.85
CA SER A 102 -76.26 3.86 21.91
C SER A 102 -74.92 4.60 21.93
N LYS A 103 -74.76 5.65 21.12
CA LYS A 103 -73.54 6.47 21.08
C LYS A 103 -73.35 7.30 22.34
N LEU A 104 -74.40 7.87 22.90
CA LEU A 104 -74.34 8.59 24.18
C LEU A 104 -73.88 7.65 25.31
N GLU A 105 -74.40 6.42 25.34
CA GLU A 105 -73.97 5.41 26.32
C GLU A 105 -72.51 4.99 26.11
N GLN A 106 -72.05 4.89 24.86
CA GLN A 106 -70.64 4.64 24.56
C GLN A 106 -69.72 5.78 25.03
N VAL A 107 -70.12 7.04 24.82
CA VAL A 107 -69.36 8.22 25.29
C VAL A 107 -69.27 8.23 26.81
N LYS A 108 -70.35 7.84 27.51
CA LYS A 108 -70.35 7.70 28.97
C LYS A 108 -69.41 6.61 29.46
N LYS A 109 -69.43 5.42 28.84
CA LYS A 109 -68.47 4.35 29.16
C LYS A 109 -67.03 4.73 28.86
N LEU A 110 -66.79 5.50 27.80
CA LEU A 110 -65.48 6.03 27.47
C LEU A 110 -64.99 7.03 28.54
N LYS A 111 -65.88 7.88 29.06
CA LYS A 111 -65.57 8.76 30.19
C LYS A 111 -65.15 7.97 31.43
N GLU A 112 -65.88 6.92 31.76
CA GLU A 112 -65.59 6.02 32.89
C GLU A 112 -64.24 5.31 32.72
N SER A 113 -63.94 4.79 31.52
CA SER A 113 -62.64 4.11 31.27
C SER A 113 -61.45 5.08 31.27
N LEU A 114 -61.65 6.33 30.85
CA LEU A 114 -60.63 7.38 30.87
C LEU A 114 -60.48 8.05 32.25
N THR A 115 -61.32 7.71 33.23
CA THR A 115 -61.23 8.27 34.59
C THR A 115 -59.90 7.87 35.26
N GLY A 116 -59.42 6.64 34.99
CA GLY A 116 -58.10 6.17 35.45
C GLY A 116 -56.90 6.93 34.89
N LEU A 117 -57.04 7.63 33.76
CA LEU A 117 -56.00 8.48 33.16
C LEU A 117 -56.08 9.94 33.62
N THR A 118 -57.20 10.34 34.23
CA THR A 118 -57.47 11.72 34.66
C THR A 118 -57.41 11.90 36.18
N GLU A 119 -57.40 10.80 36.94
CA GLU A 119 -57.10 10.79 38.37
C GLU A 119 -55.59 10.94 38.63
N LYS A 120 -55.26 11.87 39.53
CA LYS A 120 -53.91 12.39 39.74
C LYS A 120 -52.89 11.33 40.20
N ASN A 121 -53.35 10.27 40.87
CA ASN A 121 -52.49 9.22 41.41
C ASN A 121 -52.23 8.12 40.36
N ASN A 122 -53.27 7.63 39.69
CA ASN A 122 -53.16 6.53 38.72
C ASN A 122 -52.34 6.90 37.47
N CYS A 123 -52.49 8.12 36.95
CA CYS A 123 -51.71 8.57 35.80
C CYS A 123 -50.24 8.82 36.14
N LYS A 124 -49.97 9.33 37.36
CA LYS A 124 -48.60 9.52 37.84
C LYS A 124 -47.89 8.17 37.98
N ASP A 125 -48.54 7.20 38.59
CA ASP A 125 -47.96 5.86 38.80
C ASP A 125 -47.76 5.13 37.47
N LEU A 126 -48.67 5.28 36.51
CA LEU A 126 -48.50 4.73 35.16
C LEU A 126 -47.27 5.31 34.45
N LEU A 127 -47.11 6.63 34.48
CA LEU A 127 -45.98 7.30 33.83
C LEU A 127 -44.66 7.04 34.56
N GLU A 128 -44.67 6.98 35.89
CA GLU A 128 -43.49 6.59 36.68
C GLU A 128 -43.08 5.14 36.40
N ASN A 129 -44.04 4.21 36.31
CA ASN A 129 -43.76 2.82 35.96
C ASN A 129 -43.28 2.67 34.51
N LEU A 130 -43.85 3.42 33.56
CA LEU A 130 -43.39 3.41 32.16
C LEU A 130 -42.00 4.01 32.03
N CYS A 131 -41.73 5.16 32.65
CA CYS A 131 -40.41 5.77 32.65
C CYS A 131 -39.39 4.87 33.35
N SER A 132 -39.71 4.33 34.52
CA SER A 132 -38.81 3.41 35.24
C SER A 132 -38.59 2.11 34.47
N GLY A 133 -39.63 1.61 33.79
CA GLY A 133 -39.55 0.45 32.91
C GLY A 133 -38.66 0.72 31.70
N LEU A 134 -38.79 1.88 31.06
CA LEU A 134 -37.92 2.33 29.97
C LEU A 134 -36.48 2.57 30.44
N GLU A 135 -36.27 3.18 31.60
CA GLU A 135 -34.94 3.37 32.18
C GLU A 135 -34.27 2.01 32.43
N LYS A 136 -34.97 1.04 33.03
CA LYS A 136 -34.46 -0.33 33.21
C LYS A 136 -34.23 -1.04 31.88
N PHE A 137 -35.18 -0.95 30.96
CA PHE A 137 -35.10 -1.58 29.63
C PHE A 137 -33.92 -1.03 28.83
N LEU A 138 -33.68 0.27 28.88
CA LEU A 138 -32.54 0.94 28.24
C LEU A 138 -31.25 0.84 29.07
N GLY A 139 -31.32 0.40 30.33
CA GLY A 139 -30.17 0.31 31.24
C GLY A 139 -29.72 1.67 31.79
N PHE A 140 -30.55 2.71 31.73
CA PHE A 140 -30.28 4.04 32.26
C PHE A 140 -30.37 4.08 33.78
N ASN A 141 -29.36 4.67 34.42
CA ASN A 141 -29.34 4.94 35.86
C ASN A 141 -29.52 6.45 36.09
N SER A 142 -30.67 6.80 36.68
CA SER A 142 -31.06 8.17 36.96
C SER A 142 -30.20 8.87 38.02
N ALA A 143 -29.51 8.14 38.91
CA ALA A 143 -28.61 8.70 39.92
C ALA A 143 -27.27 9.14 39.32
N THR A 144 -26.71 8.35 38.40
CA THR A 144 -25.45 8.69 37.71
C THR A 144 -25.67 9.50 36.43
N LYS A 145 -26.92 9.62 35.97
CA LYS A 145 -27.31 10.18 34.67
C LYS A 145 -26.60 9.51 33.50
N GLY A 146 -26.29 8.22 33.62
CA GLY A 146 -25.57 7.44 32.62
C GLY A 146 -26.16 6.04 32.44
N TYR A 147 -25.67 5.29 31.44
CA TYR A 147 -26.11 3.92 31.18
C TYR A 147 -25.23 2.91 31.90
N THR A 148 -25.85 1.91 32.51
CA THR A 148 -25.19 0.83 33.27
C THR A 148 -24.72 -0.32 32.39
N GLY A 149 -25.15 -0.36 31.12
CA GLY A 149 -24.87 -1.47 30.20
C GLY A 149 -25.72 -2.72 30.42
N THR A 150 -26.64 -2.73 31.39
CA THR A 150 -27.52 -3.90 31.66
C THR A 150 -28.83 -3.91 30.86
N GLY A 151 -29.09 -2.86 30.08
CA GLY A 151 -30.28 -2.76 29.22
C GLY A 151 -29.96 -2.95 27.75
N ILE A 152 -30.91 -2.68 26.86
CA ILE A 152 -30.73 -2.81 25.41
C ILE A 152 -29.74 -1.79 24.83
N VAL A 153 -29.40 -0.73 25.57
CA VAL A 153 -28.39 0.25 25.16
C VAL A 153 -27.03 -0.21 25.67
N TYR A 154 -26.14 -0.56 24.74
CA TYR A 154 -24.74 -0.88 25.04
C TYR A 154 -24.03 0.31 25.69
N SER A 155 -23.07 0.02 26.57
CA SER A 155 -22.40 1.04 27.38
C SER A 155 -21.71 2.10 26.52
N ASP A 156 -21.49 3.30 27.07
CA ASP A 156 -20.71 4.33 26.36
C ASP A 156 -19.29 3.83 26.03
N LEU A 157 -18.74 2.93 26.86
CA LEU A 157 -17.45 2.31 26.65
C LEU A 157 -17.46 1.29 25.49
N ASP A 158 -18.51 0.49 25.36
CA ASP A 158 -18.67 -0.42 24.23
C ASP A 158 -18.79 0.35 22.91
N ARG A 159 -19.55 1.44 22.91
CA ARG A 159 -19.67 2.34 21.74
C ARG A 159 -18.34 2.99 21.37
N LEU A 160 -17.51 3.34 22.36
CA LEU A 160 -16.14 3.82 22.11
C LEU A 160 -15.26 2.72 21.51
N CYS A 161 -15.31 1.50 22.06
CA CYS A 161 -14.58 0.35 21.53
C CYS A 161 -14.98 0.08 20.06
N ASP A 162 -16.27 0.12 19.75
CA ASP A 162 -16.77 -0.03 18.37
C ASP A 162 -16.28 1.11 17.46
N GLY A 163 -16.29 2.35 17.96
CA GLY A 163 -15.74 3.50 17.23
C GLY A 163 -14.25 3.36 16.92
N VAL A 164 -13.45 2.85 17.87
CA VAL A 164 -12.02 2.58 17.65
C VAL A 164 -11.82 1.45 16.64
N MET A 165 -12.56 0.35 16.73
CA MET A 165 -12.48 -0.75 15.76
C MET A 165 -12.88 -0.29 14.35
N ALA A 166 -13.94 0.51 14.22
CA ALA A 166 -14.37 1.09 12.95
C ALA A 166 -13.30 2.04 12.37
N PHE A 167 -12.67 2.87 13.21
CA PHE A 167 -11.55 3.71 12.80
C PHE A 167 -10.37 2.87 12.28
N LEU A 168 -9.94 1.85 13.03
CA LEU A 168 -8.85 0.96 12.62
C LEU A 168 -9.17 0.22 11.32
N SER A 169 -10.41 -0.27 11.17
CA SER A 169 -10.91 -0.86 9.94
C SER A 169 -10.78 0.10 8.76
N GLY A 170 -11.19 1.37 8.94
CA GLY A 170 -11.10 2.39 7.91
C GLY A 170 -9.65 2.71 7.51
N VAL A 171 -8.75 2.80 8.48
CA VAL A 171 -7.30 3.01 8.23
C VAL A 171 -6.71 1.85 7.43
N LEU A 172 -6.99 0.60 7.82
CA LEU A 172 -6.44 -0.58 7.16
C LEU A 172 -7.02 -0.79 5.77
N GLU A 173 -8.30 -0.51 5.58
CA GLU A 173 -8.93 -0.53 4.26
C GLU A 173 -8.33 0.54 3.35
N ALA A 174 -8.04 1.74 3.87
CA ALA A 174 -7.32 2.76 3.11
C ALA A 174 -5.91 2.28 2.72
N VAL A 175 -5.15 1.69 3.63
CA VAL A 175 -3.81 1.12 3.33
C VAL A 175 -3.93 0.02 2.27
N LYS A 176 -4.90 -0.89 2.39
CA LYS A 176 -5.13 -1.98 1.43
C LYS A 176 -5.43 -1.47 0.02
N ASN A 177 -6.20 -0.40 -0.09
CA ASN A 177 -6.58 0.19 -1.38
C ASN A 177 -5.49 1.10 -1.97
N THR A 178 -4.64 1.69 -1.14
CA THR A 178 -3.57 2.59 -1.58
C THR A 178 -2.21 1.90 -1.74
N GLN A 179 -2.01 0.72 -1.14
CA GLN A 179 -0.73 0.04 -1.25
C GLN A 179 -0.45 -0.38 -2.70
N THR A 180 0.73 -0.02 -3.17
CA THR A 180 1.21 -0.34 -4.51
C THR A 180 1.99 -1.65 -4.56
N TYR A 181 2.27 -2.25 -3.40
CA TYR A 181 3.04 -3.49 -3.27
C TYR A 181 2.12 -4.70 -3.31
N ASN A 182 2.60 -5.82 -3.87
CA ASN A 182 1.84 -7.09 -3.84
C ASN A 182 2.08 -7.89 -2.55
N VAL A 183 3.25 -7.73 -1.93
CA VAL A 183 3.61 -8.38 -0.65
C VAL A 183 2.66 -7.99 0.47
N GLY A 184 2.36 -8.95 1.34
CA GLY A 184 1.54 -8.71 2.54
C GLY A 184 0.06 -8.46 2.29
N LYS A 185 -0.42 -8.50 1.02
CA LYS A 185 -1.85 -8.38 0.69
C LYS A 185 -2.71 -9.40 1.42
N ASN A 186 -2.31 -10.66 1.45
CA ASN A 186 -3.05 -11.72 2.11
C ASN A 186 -3.08 -11.56 3.63
N THR A 187 -1.95 -11.15 4.22
CA THR A 187 -1.82 -10.85 5.65
C THR A 187 -2.70 -9.67 6.03
N LEU A 188 -2.66 -8.58 5.25
CA LEU A 188 -3.50 -7.41 5.45
C LEU A 188 -5.00 -7.72 5.26
N ASN A 189 -5.35 -8.55 4.28
CA ASN A 189 -6.72 -9.05 4.10
C ASN A 189 -7.18 -9.84 5.32
N SER A 190 -6.35 -10.76 5.81
CA SER A 190 -6.66 -11.57 7.00
C SER A 190 -6.86 -10.69 8.25
N VAL A 191 -6.04 -9.66 8.41
CA VAL A 191 -6.18 -8.68 9.50
C VAL A 191 -7.47 -7.86 9.35
N SER A 192 -7.80 -7.42 8.14
CA SER A 192 -9.04 -6.70 7.85
C SER A 192 -10.28 -7.57 8.12
N ASP A 193 -10.26 -8.82 7.67
CA ASP A 193 -11.34 -9.79 7.91
C ASP A 193 -11.53 -10.05 9.40
N GLU A 194 -10.45 -10.13 10.18
CA GLU A 194 -10.55 -10.32 11.62
C GLU A 194 -11.18 -9.11 12.31
N ILE A 195 -10.83 -7.88 11.92
CA ILE A 195 -11.48 -6.66 12.43
C ILE A 195 -12.97 -6.68 12.10
N ASN A 196 -13.32 -7.01 10.85
CA ASN A 196 -14.71 -7.05 10.40
C ASN A 196 -15.58 -8.03 11.19
N LYS A 197 -15.02 -9.17 11.65
CA LYS A 197 -15.76 -10.15 12.47
C LYS A 197 -16.16 -9.63 13.85
N HIS A 198 -15.38 -8.70 14.42
CA HIS A 198 -15.61 -8.18 15.78
C HIS A 198 -16.17 -6.75 15.77
N LEU A 199 -16.54 -6.20 14.61
CA LEU A 199 -17.26 -4.93 14.52
C LEU A 199 -18.57 -5.01 15.33
N CYS A 200 -18.90 -3.94 16.04
CA CYS A 200 -20.11 -3.83 16.87
C CYS A 200 -20.19 -4.87 18.00
N SER A 201 -19.05 -5.39 18.46
CA SER A 201 -18.96 -6.36 19.56
C SER A 201 -18.47 -5.74 20.87
N GLY A 202 -18.34 -4.40 20.92
CA GLY A 202 -18.00 -3.65 22.12
C GLY A 202 -16.65 -4.04 22.71
N HIS A 203 -16.57 -4.03 24.05
CA HIS A 203 -15.36 -4.33 24.79
C HIS A 203 -14.75 -5.70 24.49
N GLU A 204 -15.58 -6.75 24.38
CA GLU A 204 -15.09 -8.11 24.16
C GLU A 204 -14.51 -8.31 22.75
N GLY A 205 -15.12 -7.70 21.73
CA GLY A 205 -14.56 -7.67 20.38
C GLY A 205 -13.22 -6.94 20.34
N PHE A 206 -13.17 -5.76 20.97
CA PHE A 206 -11.95 -4.97 21.05
C PHE A 206 -10.82 -5.72 21.76
N LYS A 207 -11.11 -6.38 22.88
CA LYS A 207 -10.14 -7.17 23.64
C LYS A 207 -9.55 -8.32 22.80
N LYS A 208 -10.39 -9.03 22.02
CA LYS A 208 -9.91 -10.08 21.10
C LYS A 208 -9.02 -9.49 20.01
N LEU A 209 -9.46 -8.42 19.36
CA LEU A 209 -8.66 -7.75 18.33
C LEU A 209 -7.34 -7.23 18.86
N PHE A 210 -7.30 -6.70 20.07
CA PHE A 210 -6.06 -6.20 20.68
C PHE A 210 -4.98 -7.29 20.82
N THR A 211 -5.38 -8.57 20.91
CA THR A 211 -4.43 -9.69 20.97
C THR A 211 -3.93 -10.15 19.59
N VAL A 212 -4.73 -9.99 18.54
CA VAL A 212 -4.43 -10.51 17.19
C VAL A 212 -3.83 -9.43 16.29
N LEU A 213 -4.38 -8.22 16.36
CA LEU A 213 -4.06 -7.11 15.46
C LEU A 213 -2.58 -6.71 15.48
N PRO A 214 -1.92 -6.55 16.65
CA PRO A 214 -0.51 -6.21 16.67
C PRO A 214 0.37 -7.26 15.99
N ALA A 215 0.05 -8.55 16.17
CA ALA A 215 0.78 -9.64 15.55
C ALA A 215 0.61 -9.64 14.03
N GLY A 216 -0.62 -9.47 13.54
CA GLY A 216 -0.90 -9.42 12.10
C GLY A 216 -0.28 -8.21 11.40
N ILE A 217 -0.31 -7.03 12.03
CA ILE A 217 0.37 -5.83 11.51
C ILE A 217 1.89 -6.01 11.53
N ALA A 218 2.45 -6.61 12.59
CA ALA A 218 3.87 -6.90 12.67
C ALA A 218 4.31 -7.91 11.61
N GLU A 219 3.49 -8.92 11.31
CA GLU A 219 3.73 -9.87 10.22
C GLU A 219 3.76 -9.15 8.86
N TYR A 220 2.72 -8.37 8.55
CA TYR A 220 2.66 -7.56 7.34
C TYR A 220 3.92 -6.71 7.15
N ASN A 221 4.32 -5.98 8.20
CA ASN A 221 5.51 -5.13 8.15
C ASN A 221 6.79 -5.95 7.92
N ARG A 222 6.89 -7.14 8.51
CA ARG A 222 8.05 -8.04 8.33
C ARG A 222 8.13 -8.56 6.90
N GLU A 223 7.01 -8.99 6.32
CA GLU A 223 6.96 -9.47 4.93
C GLU A 223 7.38 -8.37 3.95
N VAL A 224 6.83 -7.16 4.11
CA VAL A 224 7.20 -5.97 3.30
C VAL A 224 8.69 -5.65 3.45
N GLN A 225 9.20 -5.66 4.69
CA GLN A 225 10.60 -5.38 4.98
C GLN A 225 11.53 -6.44 4.37
N GLN A 226 11.21 -7.72 4.50
CA GLN A 226 12.01 -8.82 3.97
C GLN A 226 12.07 -8.76 2.43
N SER A 227 10.93 -8.56 1.77
CA SER A 227 10.85 -8.42 0.32
C SER A 227 11.69 -7.24 -0.18
N ASN A 228 11.57 -6.07 0.44
CA ASN A 228 12.38 -4.89 0.10
C ASN A 228 13.88 -5.11 0.37
N ASN A 229 14.24 -5.73 1.50
CA ASN A 229 15.62 -6.01 1.84
C ASN A 229 16.27 -7.00 0.88
N ARG A 230 15.51 -7.95 0.32
CA ARG A 230 15.98 -8.90 -0.68
C ARG A 230 16.51 -8.17 -1.92
N VAL A 231 15.69 -7.31 -2.52
CA VAL A 231 16.09 -6.54 -3.71
C VAL A 231 17.17 -5.53 -3.37
N ARG A 232 17.06 -4.87 -2.22
CA ARG A 232 18.10 -3.94 -1.74
C ARG A 232 19.45 -4.63 -1.63
N SER A 233 19.49 -5.85 -1.08
CA SER A 233 20.73 -6.60 -0.90
C SER A 233 21.43 -6.85 -2.24
N ILE A 234 20.69 -7.25 -3.28
CA ILE A 234 21.26 -7.48 -4.62
C ILE A 234 21.94 -6.20 -5.13
N VAL A 235 21.26 -5.06 -5.02
CA VAL A 235 21.79 -3.75 -5.46
C VAL A 235 23.01 -3.33 -4.62
N THR A 236 22.93 -3.43 -3.30
CA THR A 236 24.04 -3.02 -2.43
C THR A 236 25.26 -3.93 -2.56
N THR A 237 25.05 -5.22 -2.82
CA THR A 237 26.15 -6.16 -3.11
C THR A 237 26.87 -5.76 -4.39
N MET A 238 26.15 -5.46 -5.47
CA MET A 238 26.76 -4.99 -6.72
C MET A 238 27.53 -3.68 -6.50
N GLN A 239 26.94 -2.72 -5.77
CA GLN A 239 27.63 -1.46 -5.45
C GLN A 239 28.94 -1.70 -4.67
N SER A 240 28.92 -2.55 -3.65
CA SER A 240 30.11 -2.90 -2.87
C SER A 240 31.15 -3.61 -3.74
N ASN A 241 30.72 -4.56 -4.56
CA ASN A 241 31.60 -5.30 -5.47
C ASN A 241 32.30 -4.35 -6.46
N MET A 242 31.56 -3.40 -7.04
CA MET A 242 32.12 -2.40 -7.97
C MET A 242 33.10 -1.45 -7.27
N GLN A 243 32.82 -1.01 -6.03
CA GLN A 243 33.76 -0.19 -5.25
C GLN A 243 35.06 -0.93 -4.92
N GLN A 244 34.96 -2.21 -4.55
CA GLN A 244 36.14 -3.05 -4.32
C GLN A 244 36.94 -3.24 -5.60
N LEU A 245 36.24 -3.47 -6.72
CA LEU A 245 36.88 -3.61 -8.03
C LEU A 245 37.59 -2.33 -8.46
N GLU A 246 36.98 -1.15 -8.26
CA GLU A 246 37.58 0.15 -8.55
C GLU A 246 38.90 0.36 -7.79
N ASN A 247 38.92 0.03 -6.49
CA ASN A 247 40.14 0.10 -5.68
C ASN A 247 41.21 -0.87 -6.20
N LYS A 248 40.83 -2.13 -6.43
CA LYS A 248 41.73 -3.17 -6.95
C LYS A 248 42.30 -2.82 -8.33
N VAL A 249 41.51 -2.17 -9.19
CA VAL A 249 41.95 -1.71 -10.52
C VAL A 249 42.88 -0.51 -10.38
N SER A 250 42.62 0.41 -9.46
CA SER A 250 43.50 1.55 -9.17
C SER A 250 44.86 1.13 -8.62
N GLU A 251 44.91 0.00 -7.90
CA GLU A 251 46.14 -0.62 -7.41
C GLU A 251 46.97 -1.29 -8.52
N ILE A 252 46.39 -1.52 -9.71
CA ILE A 252 47.15 -1.89 -10.92
C ILE A 252 47.92 -0.64 -11.35
N THR A 253 48.91 -0.30 -10.52
CA THR A 253 49.80 0.83 -10.70
C THR A 253 50.54 0.54 -12.00
N ILE A 254 50.44 1.46 -12.97
CA ILE A 254 51.29 1.42 -14.15
C ILE A 254 52.71 1.49 -13.63
N VAL A 255 53.36 0.33 -13.55
CA VAL A 255 54.80 0.21 -13.41
C VAL A 255 55.35 1.13 -14.49
N ASN A 256 55.94 2.26 -14.11
CA ASN A 256 56.44 3.27 -15.05
C ASN A 256 57.06 2.54 -16.25
N ALA A 257 56.44 2.67 -17.43
CA ALA A 257 56.70 1.82 -18.60
C ALA A 257 58.16 1.86 -19.08
N VAL A 258 58.94 2.81 -18.54
CA VAL A 258 60.36 3.04 -18.82
C VAL A 258 61.30 2.25 -17.87
N ALA A 259 60.81 1.75 -16.73
CA ALA A 259 61.62 1.11 -15.68
C ALA A 259 61.14 -0.28 -15.22
N GLY A 260 59.98 -0.74 -15.70
CA GLY A 260 59.40 -2.03 -15.30
C GLY A 260 60.21 -3.22 -15.82
N ASN A 261 60.59 -4.14 -14.93
CA ASN A 261 61.16 -5.42 -15.39
C ASN A 261 60.04 -6.27 -16.03
N SER A 262 60.39 -7.19 -16.94
CA SER A 262 59.42 -8.01 -17.69
C SER A 262 58.46 -8.82 -16.80
N LYS A 263 58.89 -9.17 -15.59
CA LYS A 263 58.07 -9.89 -14.61
C LYS A 263 56.93 -9.01 -14.07
N GLN A 264 57.17 -7.71 -13.89
CA GLN A 264 56.15 -6.77 -13.42
C GLN A 264 55.08 -6.51 -14.49
N ILE A 265 55.45 -6.47 -15.77
CA ILE A 265 54.49 -6.30 -16.88
C ILE A 265 53.59 -7.54 -17.00
N GLY A 266 54.15 -8.75 -16.92
CA GLY A 266 53.36 -9.98 -16.94
C GLY A 266 52.42 -10.12 -15.73
N GLN A 267 52.83 -9.63 -14.56
CA GLN A 267 51.97 -9.57 -13.37
C GLN A 267 50.80 -8.59 -13.55
N ALA A 268 51.04 -7.42 -14.17
CA ALA A 268 50.00 -6.46 -14.45
C ALA A 268 48.96 -7.01 -15.45
N GLU A 269 49.40 -7.69 -16.51
CA GLU A 269 48.51 -8.35 -17.47
C GLU A 269 47.64 -9.42 -16.80
N LEU A 270 48.22 -10.25 -15.94
CA LEU A 270 47.48 -11.26 -15.18
C LEU A 270 46.45 -10.61 -14.24
N ALA A 271 46.85 -9.57 -13.51
CA ALA A 271 45.95 -8.85 -12.61
C ALA A 271 44.76 -8.24 -13.36
N VAL A 272 44.98 -7.61 -14.52
CA VAL A 272 43.89 -7.08 -15.37
C VAL A 272 42.94 -8.20 -15.78
N LYS A 273 43.46 -9.36 -16.19
CA LYS A 273 42.63 -10.51 -16.57
C LYS A 273 41.78 -11.02 -15.40
N GLU A 274 42.36 -11.10 -14.20
CA GLU A 274 41.65 -11.49 -12.99
C GLU A 274 40.54 -10.48 -12.64
N ARG A 275 40.83 -9.18 -12.69
CA ARG A 275 39.81 -8.14 -12.41
C ARG A 275 38.69 -8.10 -13.45
N LEU A 276 38.99 -8.35 -14.72
CA LEU A 276 37.96 -8.53 -15.75
C LEU A 276 37.06 -9.74 -15.45
N GLY A 277 37.65 -10.85 -15.01
CA GLY A 277 36.91 -12.04 -14.57
C GLY A 277 35.95 -11.73 -13.41
N GLU A 278 36.45 -11.10 -12.34
CA GLU A 278 35.63 -10.66 -11.20
C GLU A 278 34.48 -9.74 -11.66
N CYS A 279 34.77 -8.79 -12.56
CA CYS A 279 33.75 -7.89 -13.09
C CYS A 279 32.62 -8.63 -13.81
N TRP A 280 32.96 -9.63 -14.63
CA TRP A 280 31.98 -10.44 -15.35
C TRP A 280 31.15 -11.30 -14.41
N GLU A 281 31.77 -11.94 -13.42
CA GLU A 281 31.06 -12.73 -12.41
C GLU A 281 30.08 -11.86 -11.61
N TYR A 282 30.48 -10.66 -11.21
CA TYR A 282 29.61 -9.72 -10.50
C TYR A 282 28.44 -9.24 -11.36
N ALA A 283 28.71 -8.90 -12.62
CA ALA A 283 27.67 -8.48 -13.56
C ALA A 283 26.68 -9.63 -13.83
N GLU A 284 27.18 -10.84 -14.10
CA GLU A 284 26.35 -12.02 -14.34
C GLU A 284 25.49 -12.38 -13.12
N SER A 285 26.07 -12.40 -11.92
CA SER A 285 25.31 -12.64 -10.69
C SER A 285 24.21 -11.59 -10.52
N PHE A 286 24.52 -10.31 -10.72
CA PHE A 286 23.55 -9.23 -10.59
C PHE A 286 22.42 -9.34 -11.63
N THR A 287 22.75 -9.62 -12.90
CA THR A 287 21.74 -9.75 -13.96
C THR A 287 20.87 -10.99 -13.75
N ASN A 288 21.48 -12.12 -13.39
CA ASN A 288 20.75 -13.36 -13.12
C ASN A 288 19.86 -13.23 -11.88
N ASP A 289 20.29 -12.54 -10.83
CA ASP A 289 19.47 -12.34 -9.63
C ASP A 289 18.25 -11.45 -9.90
N LEU A 290 18.33 -10.55 -10.87
CA LEU A 290 17.27 -9.60 -11.25
C LEU A 290 16.43 -10.02 -12.45
N ASP A 291 16.79 -11.09 -13.17
CA ASP A 291 15.99 -11.60 -14.27
C ASP A 291 14.83 -12.44 -13.74
N ILE A 292 13.62 -11.88 -13.82
CA ILE A 292 12.38 -12.50 -13.36
C ILE A 292 12.05 -13.84 -14.05
N ASN A 293 12.68 -14.14 -15.18
CA ASN A 293 12.43 -15.36 -15.94
C ASN A 293 13.32 -16.52 -15.51
N THR A 294 14.50 -16.23 -14.95
CA THR A 294 15.55 -17.23 -14.68
C THR A 294 16.00 -17.26 -13.23
N ASN A 295 15.70 -16.23 -12.43
CA ASN A 295 16.15 -16.12 -11.04
C ASN A 295 15.42 -17.06 -10.06
N SER A 296 15.90 -17.08 -8.82
CA SER A 296 15.26 -17.83 -7.73
C SER A 296 13.82 -17.36 -7.49
N ILE A 297 12.94 -18.28 -7.06
CA ILE A 297 11.52 -17.97 -6.76
C ILE A 297 11.40 -16.81 -5.77
N ASP A 298 12.27 -16.76 -4.76
CA ASP A 298 12.26 -15.71 -3.74
C ASP A 298 12.61 -14.34 -4.34
N ASN A 299 13.63 -14.27 -5.20
CA ASN A 299 14.00 -13.02 -5.88
C ASN A 299 12.89 -12.59 -6.86
N ARG A 300 12.33 -13.53 -7.62
CA ARG A 300 11.20 -13.29 -8.52
C ARG A 300 10.02 -12.66 -7.80
N ASN A 301 9.63 -13.26 -6.67
CA ASN A 301 8.53 -12.78 -5.85
C ASN A 301 8.85 -11.38 -5.30
N ALA A 302 10.04 -11.18 -4.73
CA ALA A 302 10.44 -9.88 -4.20
C ALA A 302 10.44 -8.76 -5.26
N ILE A 303 10.85 -9.05 -6.50
CA ILE A 303 10.80 -8.09 -7.63
C ILE A 303 9.36 -7.84 -8.08
N ASN A 304 8.52 -8.87 -8.09
CA ASN A 304 7.09 -8.74 -8.43
C ASN A 304 6.28 -8.02 -7.35
N ASP A 305 6.78 -8.00 -6.12
CA ASP A 305 6.16 -7.33 -4.99
C ASP A 305 6.42 -5.82 -4.97
N LEU A 306 7.46 -5.35 -5.66
CA LEU A 306 7.73 -3.93 -5.85
C LEU A 306 6.60 -3.25 -6.62
N ASN A 307 6.42 -1.95 -6.34
CA ASN A 307 5.56 -1.14 -7.18
C ASN A 307 6.11 -1.05 -8.63
N SER A 308 5.21 -0.79 -9.58
CA SER A 308 5.53 -0.79 -11.01
C SER A 308 6.69 0.14 -11.38
N SER A 309 6.74 1.34 -10.79
CA SER A 309 7.81 2.31 -11.05
C SER A 309 9.18 1.83 -10.56
N LEU A 310 9.25 1.19 -9.39
CA LEU A 310 10.50 0.61 -8.89
C LEU A 310 10.92 -0.61 -9.72
N ARG A 311 9.97 -1.45 -10.13
CA ARG A 311 10.23 -2.61 -10.98
C ARG A 311 10.84 -2.20 -12.32
N GLU A 312 10.28 -1.16 -12.95
CA GLU A 312 10.82 -0.58 -14.19
C GLU A 312 12.23 0.00 -14.00
N LYS A 313 12.49 0.70 -12.88
CA LYS A 313 13.84 1.21 -12.58
C LYS A 313 14.85 0.08 -12.41
N ILE A 314 14.49 -1.00 -11.71
CA ILE A 314 15.35 -2.17 -11.52
C ILE A 314 15.62 -2.87 -12.86
N GLU A 315 14.59 -3.03 -13.69
CA GLU A 315 14.71 -3.55 -15.06
C GLU A 315 15.69 -2.73 -15.91
N ASN A 316 15.52 -1.41 -15.91
CA ASN A 316 16.40 -0.50 -16.66
C ASN A 316 17.85 -0.58 -16.18
N VAL A 317 18.08 -0.68 -14.87
CA VAL A 317 19.43 -0.89 -14.32
C VAL A 317 19.99 -2.23 -14.77
N ARG A 318 19.21 -3.32 -14.74
CA ARG A 318 19.65 -4.64 -15.22
C ARG A 318 20.09 -4.58 -16.69
N VAL A 319 19.24 -4.04 -17.57
CA VAL A 319 19.53 -3.90 -19.00
C VAL A 319 20.76 -3.00 -19.25
N THR A 320 20.93 -1.95 -18.45
CA THR A 320 22.11 -1.08 -18.52
C THR A 320 23.38 -1.86 -18.18
N ILE A 321 23.37 -2.66 -17.10
CA ILE A 321 24.53 -3.49 -16.73
C ILE A 321 24.82 -4.55 -17.80
N GLU A 322 23.81 -5.19 -18.39
CA GLU A 322 24.00 -6.11 -19.51
C GLU A 322 24.67 -5.42 -20.71
N HIS A 323 24.23 -4.21 -21.05
CA HIS A 323 24.82 -3.41 -22.13
C HIS A 323 26.27 -3.04 -21.85
N GLU A 324 26.57 -2.51 -20.66
CA GLU A 324 27.94 -2.12 -20.29
C GLU A 324 28.87 -3.34 -20.20
N THR A 325 28.36 -4.49 -19.76
CA THR A 325 29.10 -5.76 -19.74
C THR A 325 29.47 -6.22 -21.15
N LYS A 326 28.54 -6.11 -22.11
CA LYS A 326 28.83 -6.39 -23.53
C LYS A 326 29.89 -5.43 -24.08
N ARG A 327 29.75 -4.12 -23.83
CA ARG A 327 30.71 -3.11 -24.28
C ARG A 327 32.11 -3.36 -23.71
N LEU A 328 32.20 -3.69 -22.42
CA LEU A 328 33.47 -4.02 -21.76
C LEU A 328 34.09 -5.30 -22.35
N THR A 329 33.27 -6.32 -22.62
CA THR A 329 33.73 -7.57 -23.23
C THR A 329 34.34 -7.33 -24.62
N GLU A 330 33.68 -6.54 -25.46
CA GLU A 330 34.18 -6.18 -26.80
C GLU A 330 35.48 -5.38 -26.73
N LEU A 331 35.54 -4.37 -25.86
CA LEU A 331 36.75 -3.57 -25.65
C LEU A 331 37.91 -4.43 -25.15
N SER A 332 37.69 -5.26 -24.14
CA SER A 332 38.73 -6.13 -23.56
C SER A 332 39.27 -7.14 -24.58
N LYS A 333 38.41 -7.66 -25.46
CA LYS A 333 38.82 -8.53 -26.56
C LYS A 333 39.74 -7.79 -27.53
N LYS A 334 39.33 -6.59 -27.96
CA LYS A 334 40.10 -5.75 -28.88
C LYS A 334 41.49 -5.42 -28.31
N GLU A 335 41.55 -4.93 -27.08
CA GLU A 335 42.82 -4.59 -26.40
C GLU A 335 43.74 -5.81 -26.25
N ARG A 336 43.17 -6.99 -25.97
CA ARG A 336 43.94 -8.24 -25.89
C ARG A 336 44.51 -8.66 -27.25
N GLU A 337 43.75 -8.49 -28.32
CA GLU A 337 44.21 -8.76 -29.70
C GLU A 337 45.35 -7.80 -30.08
N GLU A 338 45.21 -6.50 -29.78
CA GLU A 338 46.24 -5.48 -30.02
C GLU A 338 47.53 -5.76 -29.23
N LEU A 339 47.41 -6.14 -27.95
CA LEU A 339 48.56 -6.53 -27.12
C LEU A 339 49.27 -7.76 -27.67
N THR A 340 48.52 -8.77 -28.13
CA THR A 340 49.07 -10.00 -28.69
C THR A 340 49.82 -9.69 -30.00
N ALA A 341 49.21 -8.93 -30.90
CA ALA A 341 49.85 -8.51 -32.15
C ALA A 341 51.14 -7.71 -31.91
N THR A 342 51.13 -6.82 -30.90
CA THR A 342 52.31 -6.04 -30.51
C THR A 342 53.43 -6.94 -29.99
N LYS A 343 53.10 -7.94 -29.15
CA LYS A 343 54.08 -8.93 -28.67
C LYS A 343 54.69 -9.72 -29.82
N ASP A 344 53.86 -10.21 -30.73
CA ASP A 344 54.29 -11.02 -31.87
C ASP A 344 55.21 -10.22 -32.80
N PHE A 345 54.86 -8.97 -33.09
CA PHE A 345 55.72 -8.05 -33.86
C PHE A 345 57.07 -7.84 -33.17
N LEU A 346 57.07 -7.58 -31.86
CA LEU A 346 58.30 -7.33 -31.10
C LEU A 346 59.20 -8.57 -31.06
N TYR A 347 58.64 -9.77 -30.94
CA TYR A 347 59.40 -11.02 -31.03
C TYR A 347 60.02 -11.24 -32.41
N ALA A 348 59.29 -10.93 -33.48
CA ALA A 348 59.79 -11.04 -34.85
C ALA A 348 60.98 -10.09 -35.10
N GLU A 349 60.86 -8.82 -34.69
CA GLU A 349 61.94 -7.82 -34.81
C GLU A 349 63.19 -8.20 -34.02
N ILE A 350 63.02 -8.71 -32.79
CA ILE A 350 64.16 -9.19 -31.97
C ILE A 350 64.86 -10.38 -32.64
N ASP A 351 64.10 -11.32 -33.21
CA ASP A 351 64.67 -12.48 -33.90
C ASP A 351 65.41 -12.06 -35.18
N GLU A 352 64.88 -11.10 -35.93
CA GLU A 352 65.55 -10.54 -37.11
C GLU A 352 66.84 -9.81 -36.72
N LEU A 353 66.82 -8.98 -35.69
CA LEU A 353 68.01 -8.32 -35.14
C LEU A 353 69.07 -9.35 -34.72
N LYS A 354 68.65 -10.43 -34.05
CA LYS A 354 69.55 -11.52 -33.64
C LYS A 354 70.20 -12.21 -34.84
N LYS A 355 69.44 -12.49 -35.91
CA LYS A 355 69.96 -13.08 -37.17
C LYS A 355 70.94 -12.14 -37.86
N ARG A 356 70.61 -10.84 -37.95
CA ARG A 356 71.48 -9.81 -38.53
C ARG A 356 72.79 -9.68 -37.74
N LEU A 357 72.72 -9.68 -36.41
CA LEU A 357 73.89 -9.65 -35.54
C LEU A 357 74.78 -10.87 -35.76
N HIS A 358 74.20 -12.09 -35.74
CA HIS A 358 74.95 -13.32 -36.01
C HIS A 358 75.65 -13.28 -37.38
N THR A 359 74.92 -12.92 -38.43
CA THR A 359 75.47 -12.86 -39.80
C THR A 359 76.62 -11.85 -39.89
N THR A 360 76.49 -10.71 -39.22
CA THR A 360 77.51 -9.65 -39.20
C THR A 360 78.76 -10.11 -38.45
N ILE A 361 78.59 -10.74 -37.28
CA ILE A 361 79.69 -11.30 -36.49
C ILE A 361 80.40 -12.39 -37.29
N ASP A 362 79.67 -13.34 -37.87
CA ASP A 362 80.25 -14.42 -38.68
C ASP A 362 81.05 -13.89 -39.86
N LYS A 363 80.54 -12.86 -40.53
CA LYS A 363 81.25 -12.19 -41.63
C LYS A 363 82.54 -11.54 -41.13
N HIS A 364 82.48 -10.75 -40.05
CA HIS A 364 83.66 -10.10 -39.48
C HIS A 364 84.72 -11.12 -39.01
N ILE A 365 84.30 -12.24 -38.41
CA ILE A 365 85.21 -13.31 -37.99
C ILE A 365 85.88 -13.96 -39.21
N LYS A 366 85.11 -14.28 -40.27
CA LYS A 366 85.66 -14.86 -41.50
C LYS A 366 86.66 -13.90 -42.17
N ASP A 367 86.30 -12.63 -42.29
CA ASP A 367 87.16 -11.60 -42.88
C ASP A 367 88.46 -11.45 -42.09
N LEU A 368 88.39 -11.43 -40.75
CA LEU A 368 89.57 -11.38 -39.87
C LEU A 368 90.46 -12.62 -40.04
N VAL A 369 89.87 -13.81 -40.09
CA VAL A 369 90.61 -15.07 -40.26
C VAL A 369 91.30 -15.13 -41.62
N GLU A 370 90.64 -14.70 -42.70
CA GLU A 370 91.26 -14.66 -44.02
C GLU A 370 92.38 -13.62 -44.11
N GLN A 371 92.22 -12.45 -43.49
CA GLN A 371 93.29 -11.46 -43.37
C GLN A 371 94.49 -12.03 -42.61
N LEU A 372 94.26 -12.71 -41.48
CA LEU A 372 95.33 -13.34 -40.70
C LEU A 372 96.05 -14.43 -41.51
N LYS A 373 95.31 -15.32 -42.19
CA LYS A 373 95.89 -16.35 -43.08
C LYS A 373 96.73 -15.73 -44.20
N LYS A 374 96.31 -14.59 -44.75
CA LYS A 374 97.08 -13.89 -45.79
C LYS A 374 98.40 -13.36 -45.23
N SER A 375 98.38 -12.67 -44.10
CA SER A 375 99.59 -12.17 -43.44
C SER A 375 100.54 -13.30 -43.05
N VAL A 376 100.03 -14.42 -42.52
CA VAL A 376 100.86 -15.60 -42.19
C VAL A 376 101.50 -16.20 -43.46
N ARG A 377 100.76 -16.27 -44.58
CA ARG A 377 101.32 -16.73 -45.87
C ARG A 377 102.41 -15.79 -46.39
N GLU A 378 102.26 -14.48 -46.23
CA GLU A 378 103.29 -13.50 -46.60
C GLU A 378 104.55 -13.68 -45.76
N ILE A 379 104.42 -13.86 -44.44
CA ILE A 379 105.55 -14.15 -43.55
C ILE A 379 106.24 -15.47 -43.94
N LEU A 380 105.48 -16.52 -44.24
CA LEU A 380 106.03 -17.80 -44.68
C LEU A 380 106.84 -17.65 -45.96
N GLY A 381 106.33 -16.93 -46.97
CA GLY A 381 107.06 -16.68 -48.21
C GLY A 381 108.36 -15.90 -48.00
N GLN A 382 108.38 -14.96 -47.06
CA GLN A 382 109.60 -14.25 -46.66
C GLN A 382 110.62 -15.21 -46.00
N LEU A 383 110.16 -16.09 -45.11
CA LEU A 383 111.01 -17.10 -44.46
C LEU A 383 111.60 -18.09 -45.48
N GLU A 384 110.81 -18.56 -46.43
CA GLU A 384 111.25 -19.47 -47.48
C GLU A 384 112.29 -18.81 -48.39
N SER A 385 112.04 -17.56 -48.82
CA SER A 385 113.01 -16.78 -49.61
C SER A 385 114.33 -16.58 -48.87
N LEU A 386 114.27 -16.26 -47.58
CA LEU A 386 115.45 -16.14 -46.72
C LEU A 386 116.19 -17.49 -46.60
N GLY A 387 115.45 -18.59 -46.44
CA GLY A 387 116.00 -19.94 -46.41
C GLY A 387 116.75 -20.32 -47.69
N THR A 388 116.20 -19.96 -48.86
CA THR A 388 116.87 -20.17 -50.16
C THR A 388 118.16 -19.35 -50.24
N ARG A 389 118.12 -18.06 -49.87
CA ARG A 389 119.33 -17.21 -49.85
C ARG A 389 120.41 -17.76 -48.92
N PHE A 390 120.04 -18.26 -47.74
CA PHE A 390 121.00 -18.91 -46.85
C PHE A 390 121.60 -20.16 -47.47
N ARG A 391 120.79 -20.99 -48.14
CA ARG A 391 121.27 -22.17 -48.86
C ARG A 391 122.26 -21.80 -49.97
N ASP A 392 121.93 -20.78 -50.77
CA ASP A 392 122.80 -20.30 -51.85
C ASP A 392 124.15 -19.80 -51.30
N HIS A 393 124.14 -19.10 -50.16
CA HIS A 393 125.36 -18.68 -49.47
C HIS A 393 126.16 -19.86 -48.92
N ILE A 394 125.50 -20.87 -48.33
CA ILE A 394 126.17 -22.09 -47.85
C ILE A 394 126.79 -22.86 -49.02
N GLU A 395 126.08 -23.01 -50.14
CA GLU A 395 126.57 -23.67 -51.36
C GLU A 395 127.78 -22.93 -51.94
N SER A 396 127.74 -21.59 -51.95
CA SER A 396 128.84 -20.75 -52.40
C SER A 396 130.07 -20.88 -51.51
N LEU A 397 129.87 -20.88 -50.18
CA LEU A 397 130.95 -21.11 -49.20
C LEU A 397 131.55 -22.51 -49.35
N ARG A 398 130.72 -23.53 -49.56
CA ARG A 398 131.19 -24.90 -49.81
C ARG A 398 132.05 -24.99 -51.07
N LYS A 399 131.63 -24.36 -52.17
CA LYS A 399 132.45 -24.28 -53.39
C LYS A 399 133.77 -23.56 -53.15
N TRP A 400 133.75 -22.47 -52.38
CA TRP A 400 134.98 -21.76 -52.00
C TRP A 400 135.91 -22.65 -51.18
N MET A 401 135.39 -23.43 -50.24
CA MET A 401 136.17 -24.41 -49.47
C MET A 401 136.77 -25.48 -50.38
N GLU A 402 135.98 -26.10 -51.27
CA GLU A 402 136.47 -27.11 -52.23
C GLU A 402 137.55 -26.52 -53.16
N GLN A 403 137.40 -25.28 -53.61
CA GLN A 403 138.41 -24.60 -54.42
C GLN A 403 139.71 -24.34 -53.65
N ALA A 404 139.60 -23.91 -52.39
CA ALA A 404 140.76 -23.70 -51.52
C ALA A 404 141.49 -25.02 -51.23
N GLU A 405 140.75 -26.11 -50.97
CA GLU A 405 141.31 -27.46 -50.80
C GLU A 405 142.06 -27.92 -52.06
N ASN A 406 141.45 -27.80 -53.25
CA ASN A 406 142.13 -28.15 -54.50
C ASN A 406 143.41 -27.34 -54.74
N LEU A 407 143.43 -26.05 -54.40
CA LEU A 407 144.63 -25.21 -54.50
C LEU A 407 145.74 -25.65 -53.54
N ILE A 408 145.38 -26.09 -52.33
CA ILE A 408 146.33 -26.64 -51.37
C ILE A 408 146.89 -27.97 -51.91
N ASP A 409 146.03 -28.87 -52.39
CA ASP A 409 146.45 -30.15 -52.98
C ASP A 409 147.36 -29.96 -54.21
N ASP A 410 147.07 -28.99 -55.08
CA ASP A 410 147.93 -28.67 -56.22
C ASP A 410 149.24 -27.99 -55.82
N ALA A 411 149.23 -27.18 -54.75
CA ALA A 411 150.47 -26.64 -54.19
C ALA A 411 151.35 -27.74 -53.57
N GLU A 412 150.75 -28.72 -52.88
CA GLU A 412 151.47 -29.88 -52.33
C GLU A 412 152.09 -30.76 -53.43
N LYS A 413 151.42 -30.93 -54.58
CA LYS A 413 151.99 -31.66 -55.73
C LYS A 413 153.17 -30.98 -56.42
N ASN A 414 153.35 -29.67 -56.25
CA ASN A 414 154.45 -28.90 -56.85
C ASN A 414 155.66 -28.75 -55.90
N VAL A 415 155.63 -29.41 -54.74
CA VAL A 415 156.69 -29.38 -53.71
C VAL A 415 157.48 -30.70 -53.63
N ASP A 416 157.12 -31.70 -54.45
CA ASP A 416 157.95 -32.87 -54.80
C ASP A 416 158.52 -32.73 -56.22
#